data_AF-A0A5M8Q543-F1
#
_entry.id   AF-A0A5M8Q543-F1
#
_cell.length_a   1.000
_cell.length_b   1.000
_cell.length_c   1.000
_cell.angle_alpha   90.00
_cell.angle_beta   90.00
_cell.angle_gamma   90.00
#
_symmetry.space_group_name_H-M   'P 1'
#
loop_
_entity.id
_entity.type
_entity.pdbx_description
1 polymer ?
#
loop_
_entity_poly.entity_id
_entity_poly.type
_entity_poly.pdbx_seq_one_letter_code
_entity_poly.pdbx_strand_id
1 'polypeptide(L)'
;MNKPKHFNIGYPFYNPVDPVALNIPYYPLYIKKPMDLGTIGCKLKGGQYENAQAFESDIRLMFRNCYKLSVSRGDSMLGRQFERVFDEKWARKKQWLQETEREAQQKDVKSNEVVE
;
A
#
# COMPACT_ATOMS: atom_id res chain seq x y z
N MET A 1 -7.50 -13.40 -16.72
CA MET A 1 -7.11 -12.29 -15.82
C MET A 1 -6.03 -12.77 -14.88
N ASN A 2 -4.86 -12.15 -14.88
CA ASN A 2 -3.77 -12.51 -13.97
C ASN A 2 -4.07 -11.96 -12.57
N LYS A 3 -4.11 -12.84 -11.56
CA LYS A 3 -4.25 -12.42 -10.16
C LYS A 3 -2.97 -11.70 -9.72
N PRO A 4 -3.07 -10.61 -8.93
CA PRO A 4 -1.90 -9.96 -8.34
C PRO A 4 -1.03 -10.96 -7.56
N LYS A 5 0.30 -10.76 -7.60
CA LYS A 5 1.30 -11.65 -6.96
C LYS A 5 1.01 -11.96 -5.47
N HIS A 6 0.38 -11.03 -4.76
CA HIS A 6 0.04 -11.16 -3.34
C HIS A 6 -1.46 -11.22 -3.08
N PHE A 7 -2.27 -11.68 -4.05
CA PHE A 7 -3.73 -11.70 -3.94
C PHE A 7 -4.25 -12.36 -2.66
N ASN A 8 -3.70 -13.54 -2.30
CA ASN A 8 -4.16 -14.34 -1.16
C ASN A 8 -4.07 -13.62 0.19
N ILE A 9 -3.20 -12.61 0.31
CA ILE A 9 -3.02 -11.82 1.53
C ILE A 9 -3.46 -10.36 1.37
N GLY A 10 -3.59 -9.88 0.12
CA GLY A 10 -3.91 -8.49 -0.19
C GLY A 10 -5.38 -8.21 -0.47
N TYR A 11 -6.18 -9.21 -0.87
CA TYR A 11 -7.55 -8.98 -1.32
C TYR A 11 -8.46 -8.22 -0.33
N PRO A 12 -8.35 -8.36 1.02
CA PRO A 12 -9.19 -7.62 1.95
C PRO A 12 -8.90 -6.12 1.99
N PHE A 13 -7.74 -5.71 1.45
CA PHE A 13 -7.24 -4.34 1.50
C PHE A 13 -7.45 -3.58 0.19
N TYR A 14 -7.98 -4.22 -0.86
CA TYR A 14 -8.08 -3.58 -2.18
C TYR A 14 -9.17 -2.52 -2.28
N ASN A 15 -10.21 -2.63 -1.46
CA ASN A 15 -11.34 -1.72 -1.47
C ASN A 15 -11.70 -1.30 -0.04
N PRO A 16 -12.42 -0.18 0.14
CA PRO A 16 -12.96 0.20 1.43
C PRO A 16 -13.77 -0.93 2.05
N VAL A 17 -13.68 -1.08 3.37
CA VAL A 17 -14.53 -2.01 4.11
C VAL A 17 -15.97 -1.54 4.01
N ASP A 18 -16.86 -2.41 3.56
CA ASP A 18 -18.31 -2.19 3.59
C ASP A 18 -18.88 -2.81 4.88
N PRO A 19 -19.21 -2.00 5.91
CA PRO A 19 -19.69 -2.54 7.18
C PRO A 19 -21.09 -3.16 7.09
N VAL A 20 -21.90 -2.74 6.11
CA VAL A 20 -23.26 -3.27 5.93
C VAL A 20 -23.16 -4.64 5.27
N ALA A 21 -22.42 -4.76 4.18
CA ALA A 21 -22.25 -6.04 3.47
C ALA A 21 -21.56 -7.10 4.35
N LEU A 22 -20.66 -6.68 5.25
CA LEU A 22 -19.96 -7.58 6.17
C LEU A 22 -20.67 -7.78 7.52
N ASN A 23 -21.82 -7.14 7.72
CA ASN A 23 -22.57 -7.18 8.98
C ASN A 23 -21.72 -6.80 10.21
N ILE A 24 -20.99 -5.69 10.10
CA ILE A 24 -20.13 -5.11 11.15
C ILE A 24 -20.69 -3.74 11.57
N PRO A 25 -21.86 -3.67 12.21
CA PRO A 25 -22.54 -2.40 12.51
C PRO A 25 -21.73 -1.48 13.43
N TYR A 26 -20.81 -2.04 14.20
CA TYR A 26 -19.93 -1.30 15.10
C TYR A 26 -18.69 -0.73 14.41
N TYR A 27 -18.43 -1.02 13.13
CA TYR A 27 -17.27 -0.52 12.41
C TYR A 27 -17.02 1.01 12.58
N PRO A 28 -18.01 1.91 12.38
CA PRO A 28 -17.79 3.35 12.56
C PRO A 28 -17.53 3.75 14.03
N LEU A 29 -17.88 2.91 15.01
CA LEU A 29 -17.57 3.16 16.42
C LEU A 29 -16.08 2.93 16.70
N TYR A 30 -15.47 1.92 16.07
CA TYR A 30 -14.08 1.54 16.33
C TYR A 30 -13.09 2.14 15.32
N ILE A 31 -13.48 2.28 14.05
CA ILE A 31 -12.63 2.75 12.95
C ILE A 31 -13.05 4.15 12.57
N LYS A 32 -12.28 5.14 13.04
CA LYS A 32 -12.57 6.57 12.83
C LYS A 32 -12.02 7.15 11.54
N LYS A 33 -10.98 6.52 11.00
CA LYS A 33 -10.32 6.91 9.76
C LYS A 33 -10.14 5.65 8.91
N PRO A 34 -11.15 5.23 8.14
CA PRO A 34 -11.04 4.09 7.23
C PRO A 34 -9.90 4.32 6.23
N MET A 35 -9.23 3.24 5.83
CA MET A 35 -8.16 3.30 4.83
C MET A 35 -7.99 1.93 4.15
N ASP A 36 -7.71 1.95 2.86
CA ASP A 36 -7.56 0.79 1.96
C ASP A 36 -6.66 1.17 0.76
N LEU A 37 -6.18 0.18 0.01
CA LEU A 37 -5.28 0.38 -1.13
C LEU A 37 -5.92 1.10 -2.32
N GLY A 38 -7.24 0.98 -2.50
CA GLY A 38 -7.97 1.75 -3.51
C GLY A 38 -7.90 3.24 -3.19
N THR A 39 -8.24 3.60 -1.94
CA THR A 39 -8.11 4.97 -1.43
C THR A 39 -6.68 5.49 -1.51
N ILE A 40 -5.71 4.73 -1.01
CA ILE A 40 -4.28 5.11 -1.06
C ILE A 40 -3.80 5.30 -2.51
N GLY A 41 -4.22 4.40 -3.41
CA GLY A 41 -3.91 4.49 -4.83
C GLY A 41 -4.46 5.75 -5.49
N CYS A 42 -5.69 6.13 -5.16
CA CYS A 42 -6.30 7.39 -5.61
C CYS A 42 -5.55 8.61 -5.07
N LYS A 43 -5.23 8.64 -3.76
CA LYS A 43 -4.46 9.72 -3.14
C LYS A 43 -3.09 9.89 -3.77
N LEU A 44 -2.39 8.79 -4.03
CA LEU A 44 -1.07 8.79 -4.66
C LEU A 44 -1.14 9.35 -6.09
N LYS A 45 -2.06 8.86 -6.92
CA LYS A 45 -2.24 9.36 -8.31
C LYS A 45 -2.67 10.82 -8.35
N GLY A 46 -3.45 11.25 -7.36
CA GLY A 46 -3.89 12.63 -7.22
C GLY A 46 -2.86 13.57 -6.61
N GLY A 47 -1.63 13.11 -6.32
CA GLY A 47 -0.57 13.95 -5.74
C GLY A 47 -0.88 14.44 -4.32
N GLN A 48 -1.75 13.74 -3.58
CA GLN A 48 -2.21 14.17 -2.25
C GLN A 48 -1.22 13.84 -1.11
N TYR A 49 -0.07 13.25 -1.43
CA TYR A 49 0.99 12.97 -0.47
C TYR A 49 2.14 13.94 -0.69
N GLU A 50 2.40 14.79 0.31
CA GLU A 50 3.51 15.75 0.29
C GLU A 50 4.88 15.05 0.22
N ASN A 51 4.97 13.86 0.82
CA ASN A 51 6.18 13.06 0.86
C ASN A 51 5.85 11.58 1.05
N ALA A 52 6.89 10.75 0.96
CA ALA A 52 6.75 9.31 1.09
C ALA A 52 6.32 8.85 2.49
N GLN A 53 6.65 9.62 3.54
CA GLN A 53 6.26 9.32 4.91
C GLN A 53 4.75 9.51 5.11
N ALA A 54 4.13 10.47 4.43
CA ALA A 54 2.67 10.62 4.42
C ALA A 54 1.97 9.42 3.77
N PHE A 55 2.53 8.91 2.66
CA PHE A 55 2.06 7.66 2.03
C PHE A 55 2.20 6.45 2.97
N GLU A 56 3.39 6.28 3.59
CA GLU A 56 3.61 5.20 4.56
C GLU A 56 2.60 5.28 5.71
N SER A 57 2.34 6.48 6.22
CA SER A 57 1.43 6.68 7.35
C SER A 57 0.02 6.16 7.07
N ASP A 58 -0.49 6.31 5.84
CA ASP A 58 -1.78 5.75 5.45
C ASP A 58 -1.75 4.22 5.30
N ILE A 59 -0.66 3.66 4.78
CA ILE A 59 -0.48 2.19 4.74
C ILE A 59 -0.45 1.63 6.17
N ARG A 60 0.27 2.29 7.10
CA ARG A 60 0.30 1.90 8.52
C ARG A 60 -1.07 2.03 9.18
N LEU A 61 -1.82 3.08 8.85
CA LEU A 61 -3.19 3.27 9.34
C LEU A 61 -4.11 2.13 8.88
N MET A 62 -4.01 1.73 7.60
CA MET A 62 -4.76 0.59 7.05
C MET A 62 -4.50 -0.70 7.86
N PHE A 63 -3.24 -1.04 8.13
CA PHE A 63 -2.91 -2.22 8.95
C PHE A 63 -3.39 -2.10 10.40
N ARG A 64 -3.19 -0.94 11.04
CA ARG A 64 -3.70 -0.68 12.41
C ARG A 64 -5.22 -0.86 12.51
N ASN A 65 -5.96 -0.38 11.51
CA ASN A 65 -7.41 -0.55 11.45
C ASN A 65 -7.79 -2.04 11.32
N CYS A 66 -7.10 -2.78 10.46
CA CYS A 66 -7.27 -4.23 10.33
C CYS A 66 -7.05 -4.95 11.67
N TYR A 67 -5.97 -4.61 12.38
CA TYR A 67 -5.67 -5.21 13.67
C TYR A 67 -6.73 -4.89 14.73
N LYS A 68 -7.23 -3.66 14.77
CA LYS A 68 -8.30 -3.28 15.69
C LYS A 68 -9.58 -4.08 15.46
N LEU A 69 -9.94 -4.35 14.20
CA LEU A 69 -11.09 -5.21 13.88
C LEU A 69 -10.80 -6.69 14.17
N SER A 70 -9.58 -7.15 13.90
CA SER A 70 -9.20 -8.54 14.11
C SER A 70 -9.23 -8.96 15.58
N VAL A 71 -8.96 -8.04 16.52
CA VAL A 71 -9.06 -8.35 17.96
C VAL A 71 -10.48 -8.80 18.32
N SER A 72 -11.51 -8.28 17.64
CA SER A 72 -12.90 -8.72 17.83
C SER A 72 -13.25 -10.03 17.13
N ARG A 73 -12.40 -10.51 16.19
CA ARG A 73 -12.69 -11.65 15.31
C ARG A 73 -11.69 -12.81 15.39
N GLY A 74 -10.56 -12.63 16.06
CA GLY A 74 -9.49 -13.63 16.18
C GLY A 74 -8.57 -13.78 14.96
N ASP A 75 -8.75 -13.01 13.88
CA ASP A 75 -8.02 -13.21 12.61
C ASP A 75 -7.22 -11.97 12.16
N SER A 76 -5.93 -11.92 12.53
CA SER A 76 -4.96 -10.88 12.13
C SER A 76 -3.85 -11.40 11.22
N MET A 77 -3.89 -12.68 10.83
CA MET A 77 -2.75 -13.32 10.17
C MET A 77 -2.50 -12.78 8.77
N LEU A 78 -3.55 -12.56 7.98
CA LEU A 78 -3.43 -11.98 6.64
C LEU A 78 -2.85 -10.57 6.68
N GLY A 79 -3.31 -9.73 7.62
CA GLY A 79 -2.77 -8.39 7.82
C GLY A 79 -1.28 -8.41 8.16
N ARG A 80 -0.86 -9.28 9.09
CA ARG A 80 0.55 -9.44 9.45
C ARG A 80 1.42 -9.93 8.30
N GLN A 81 0.93 -10.87 7.50
CA GLN A 81 1.66 -11.37 6.33
C GLN A 81 1.81 -10.27 5.28
N PHE A 82 0.76 -9.49 5.06
CA PHE A 82 0.79 -8.42 4.06
C PHE A 82 1.62 -7.22 4.51
N GLU A 83 1.61 -6.88 5.81
CA GLU A 83 2.48 -5.85 6.38
C GLU A 83 3.97 -6.21 6.21
N ARG A 84 4.36 -7.47 6.41
CA ARG A 84 5.75 -7.90 6.15
C ARG A 84 6.18 -7.68 4.70
N VAL A 85 5.31 -7.99 3.74
CA VAL A 85 5.61 -7.73 2.31
C VAL A 85 5.78 -6.23 2.06
N PHE A 86 4.98 -5.38 2.72
CA PHE A 86 5.17 -3.94 2.64
C PHE A 86 6.51 -3.52 3.25
N ASP A 87 6.85 -3.99 4.45
CA ASP A 87 8.10 -3.66 5.14
C ASP A 87 9.34 -4.04 4.34
N GLU A 88 9.37 -5.25 3.76
CA GLU A 88 10.46 -5.71 2.91
C GLU A 88 10.66 -4.81 1.69
N LYS A 89 9.57 -4.35 1.07
CA LYS A 89 9.61 -3.43 -0.08
C LYS A 89 10.03 -2.03 0.35
N TRP A 90 9.50 -1.55 1.48
CA TRP A 90 9.77 -0.22 2.00
C TRP A 90 11.24 -0.06 2.40
N ALA A 91 11.82 -1.08 3.05
CA ALA A 91 13.24 -1.10 3.43
C ALA A 91 14.18 -1.01 2.22
N ARG A 92 13.80 -1.59 1.07
CA ARG A 92 14.58 -1.55 -0.18
C ARG A 92 14.37 -0.28 -1.00
N LYS A 93 13.48 0.62 -0.58
CA LYS A 93 13.12 1.84 -1.32
C LYS A 93 14.36 2.67 -1.70
N LYS A 94 15.30 2.85 -0.78
CA LYS A 94 16.51 3.67 -1.04
C LYS A 94 17.36 3.07 -2.17
N GLN A 95 17.57 1.76 -2.16
CA GLN A 95 18.31 1.05 -3.22
C GLN A 95 17.58 1.17 -4.55
N TRP A 96 16.26 0.94 -4.55
CA TRP A 96 15.44 1.06 -5.75
C TRP A 96 15.47 2.48 -6.36
N LEU A 97 15.43 3.53 -5.55
CA LEU A 97 15.54 4.92 -6.03
C LEU A 97 16.90 5.16 -6.70
N GLN A 98 17.98 4.71 -6.07
CA GLN A 98 19.34 4.85 -6.61
C GLN A 98 19.52 4.09 -7.92
N GLU A 99 19.01 2.85 -8.00
CA GLU A 99 19.02 2.04 -9.22
C GLU A 99 18.24 2.72 -10.35
N THR A 100 17.06 3.24 -10.04
CA THR A 100 16.18 3.92 -11.01
C THR A 100 16.82 5.21 -11.55
N GLU A 101 17.44 6.02 -10.68
CA GLU A 101 18.18 7.23 -11.08
C GLU A 101 19.36 6.89 -11.99
N ARG A 102 20.14 5.85 -11.65
CA ARG A 102 21.27 5.39 -12.49
C ARG A 102 20.81 4.89 -13.85
N GLU A 103 19.73 4.13 -13.91
CA GLU A 103 19.15 3.65 -15.17
C GLU A 103 18.65 4.79 -16.05
N ALA A 104 18.03 5.82 -15.47
CA ALA A 104 17.61 7.02 -16.20
C ALA A 104 18.83 7.74 -16.81
N GLN A 105 19.87 7.98 -16.02
CA GLN A 105 21.11 8.62 -16.48
C GLN A 105 21.80 7.82 -17.60
N GLN A 106 21.85 6.48 -17.48
CA GLN A 106 22.46 5.61 -18.50
C GLN A 106 21.67 5.66 -19.83
N LYS A 107 20.33 5.81 -19.77
CA LYS A 107 19.49 5.95 -20.96
C LYS A 107 19.66 7.32 -21.62
N ASP A 108 19.82 8.38 -20.84
CA ASP A 108 20.06 9.73 -21.38
C ASP A 108 21.41 9.82 -22.10
N VAL A 109 22.48 9.25 -21.51
CA VAL A 109 23.82 9.22 -22.15
C VAL A 109 23.78 8.46 -23.48
N LYS A 110 23.19 7.25 -23.51
CA LYS A 110 23.06 6.47 -24.74
C LYS A 110 22.17 7.14 -25.79
N SER A 111 21.16 7.89 -25.37
CA SER A 111 20.29 8.61 -26.30
C SER A 111 21.04 9.76 -26.98
N ASN A 112 21.94 10.43 -26.26
CA ASN A 112 22.76 11.51 -26.81
C ASN A 112 23.90 11.01 -27.73
N GLU A 113 24.47 9.83 -27.47
CA GLU A 113 25.51 9.22 -28.34
C GLU A 113 24.98 8.73 -29.70
N VAL A 114 23.66 8.56 -29.86
CA VAL A 114 23.04 8.06 -31.11
C VAL A 114 22.61 9.20 -32.05
N VAL A 115 22.73 10.46 -31.61
CA VAL A 115 22.36 11.65 -32.41
C VAL A 115 23.57 12.34 -33.05
N GLU A 116 24.78 11.79 -32.90
CA GLU A 116 26.00 12.16 -33.64
C GLU A 116 26.32 11.12 -34.72
#